data_AF-A0A962BYB0-F1
#
_entry.id   AF-A0A962BYB0-F1
#
_cell.length_a   1.000
_cell.length_b   1.000
_cell.length_c   1.000
_cell.angle_alpha   90.00
_cell.angle_beta   90.00
_cell.angle_gamma   90.00
#
_symmetry.space_group_name_H-M   'P 1'
#
loop_
_entity.id
_entity.type
_entity.pdbx_description
1 polymer ?
#
loop_
_entity_poly.entity_id
_entity_poly.type
_entity_poly.pdbx_seq_one_letter_code
_entity_poly.pdbx_strand_id
1 'polypeptide(L)'
;MKLIPSKFGLSCALTAALLWLACSVLVVMLPGAMLSLSGDMFHMQLAEMGWHLTWNGVLIGLVAWSVVAGLTGATLAAIYNRLI
;
A
#
# COMPACT_ATOMS: atom_id res chain seq x y z
N MET A 1 19.21 9.09 -17.20
CA MET A 1 19.45 7.65 -16.94
C MET A 1 18.18 6.90 -17.28
N LYS A 2 18.21 5.78 -18.01
CA LYS A 2 16.98 5.03 -18.30
C LYS A 2 16.67 4.03 -17.20
N LEU A 3 15.45 4.08 -16.68
CA LEU A 3 14.93 3.09 -15.72
C LEU A 3 14.57 1.80 -16.47
N ILE A 4 14.70 0.64 -15.83
CA ILE A 4 14.17 -0.61 -16.36
C ILE A 4 12.78 -0.81 -15.74
N PRO A 5 11.67 -0.65 -16.51
CA PRO A 5 10.33 -0.58 -15.93
C PRO A 5 9.93 -1.80 -15.11
N SER A 6 10.31 -3.00 -15.55
CA SER A 6 10.03 -4.25 -14.83
C SER A 6 10.73 -4.31 -13.48
N LYS A 7 12.01 -3.93 -13.41
CA LYS A 7 12.78 -3.92 -12.16
C LYS A 7 12.24 -2.87 -11.20
N PHE A 8 11.94 -1.67 -11.70
CA PHE A 8 11.39 -0.60 -10.88
C PHE A 8 10.00 -0.95 -10.34
N GLY A 9 9.12 -1.47 -11.20
CA GLY A 9 7.80 -1.97 -10.78
C GLY A 9 7.90 -3.08 -9.74
N LEU A 10 8.80 -4.06 -9.92
CA LEU A 10 9.01 -5.11 -8.92
C LEU A 10 9.47 -4.54 -7.57
N SER A 11 10.37 -3.56 -7.57
CA SER A 11 10.79 -2.88 -6.33
C SER A 11 9.62 -2.16 -5.65
N CYS A 12 8.75 -1.50 -6.41
CA CYS A 12 7.55 -0.86 -5.87
C CYS A 12 6.60 -1.90 -5.26
N ALA A 13 6.36 -3.02 -5.95
CA ALA A 13 5.51 -4.09 -5.45
C ALA A 13 6.04 -4.68 -4.13
N LEU A 14 7.33 -5.00 -4.05
CA LEU A 14 7.95 -5.55 -2.83
C LEU A 14 7.91 -4.56 -1.67
N THR A 15 8.15 -3.28 -1.94
CA THR A 15 8.07 -2.23 -0.92
C THR A 15 6.65 -2.09 -0.38
N ALA A 16 5.65 -2.07 -1.27
CA ALA A 16 4.25 -2.02 -0.87
C ALA A 16 3.83 -3.26 -0.07
N ALA A 17 4.32 -4.45 -0.45
CA ALA A 17 4.08 -5.69 0.29
C ALA A 17 4.59 -5.61 1.72
N LEU A 18 5.84 -5.16 1.90
CA LEU A 18 6.45 -5.01 3.23
C LEU A 18 5.72 -3.98 4.07
N LEU A 19 5.38 -2.83 3.48
CA LEU A 19 4.63 -1.78 4.17
C LEU A 19 3.24 -2.26 4.59
N TRP A 20 2.52 -2.98 3.72
CA TRP A 20 1.20 -3.53 4.03
C TRP A 20 1.23 -4.48 5.23
N LEU A 21 2.23 -5.38 5.28
CA LEU A 21 2.40 -6.29 6.42
C LEU A 21 2.70 -5.53 7.71
N ALA A 22 3.59 -4.54 7.65
CA ALA A 22 3.90 -3.69 8.80
C ALA A 22 2.64 -2.93 9.27
N CYS A 23 1.88 -2.32 8.36
CA CYS A 23 0.61 -1.65 8.68
C CYS A 23 -0.42 -2.62 9.28
N SER A 24 -0.53 -3.84 8.76
CA SER A 24 -1.44 -4.86 9.29
C SER A 24 -1.09 -5.21 10.74
N VAL A 25 0.20 -5.36 11.06
CA VAL A 25 0.67 -5.56 12.43
C VAL A 25 0.32 -4.37 13.31
N LEU A 26 0.55 -3.14 12.85
CA LEU A 26 0.21 -1.94 13.61
C LEU A 26 -1.29 -1.83 13.91
N VAL A 27 -2.16 -2.17 12.95
CA VAL A 27 -3.61 -2.20 13.16
C VAL A 27 -4.01 -3.22 14.23
N VAL A 28 -3.36 -4.40 14.29
CA VAL A 28 -3.57 -5.40 15.36
C VAL A 28 -3.13 -4.89 16.72
N MET A 29 -1.98 -4.23 16.79
CA MET A 29 -1.43 -3.77 18.07
C MET A 29 -2.12 -2.50 18.59
N LEU A 30 -2.58 -1.62 17.68
CA LEU A 30 -3.03 -0.26 17.98
C LEU A 30 -4.28 0.14 17.15
N PRO A 31 -5.41 -0.60 17.23
CA PRO A 31 -6.55 -0.43 16.32
C PRO A 31 -7.15 0.97 16.34
N GLY A 32 -7.47 1.50 17.54
CA GLY A 32 -8.10 2.81 17.68
C GLY A 32 -7.22 3.95 17.19
N ALA A 33 -5.91 3.89 17.48
CA ALA A 33 -4.96 4.91 17.02
C ALA A 33 -4.79 4.88 15.50
N MET A 34 -4.70 3.70 14.89
CA MET A 34 -4.58 3.57 13.42
C MET A 34 -5.86 4.00 12.69
N LEU A 35 -7.05 3.74 13.28
CA LEU A 35 -8.32 4.23 12.75
C LEU A 35 -8.44 5.75 12.84
N SER A 36 -8.06 6.35 13.98
CA SER A 36 -8.05 7.81 14.14
C SER A 36 -7.11 8.46 13.12
N LEU A 37 -5.88 7.96 12.99
CA LEU A 37 -4.90 8.46 12.03
C LEU A 37 -5.43 8.38 10.59
N SER A 38 -6.04 7.25 10.24
CA SER A 38 -6.64 7.09 8.91
C SER A 38 -7.81 8.06 8.71
N GLY A 39 -8.63 8.28 9.74
CA GLY A 39 -9.73 9.24 9.71
C GLY A 39 -9.24 10.66 9.43
N ASP A 40 -8.19 11.09 10.14
CA ASP A 40 -7.57 12.39 9.93
C ASP A 40 -7.01 12.55 8.50
N MET A 41 -6.37 11.51 7.95
CA MET A 41 -5.82 11.54 6.58
C MET A 41 -6.89 11.61 5.49
N PHE A 42 -8.03 10.93 5.70
CA PHE A 42 -9.12 10.90 4.73
C PHE A 42 -10.21 11.95 4.98
N HIS A 43 -10.05 12.79 6.00
CA HIS A 43 -11.06 13.75 6.46
C HIS A 43 -12.41 13.06 6.80
N MET A 44 -12.35 11.90 7.47
CA MET A 44 -13.52 11.10 7.85
C MET A 44 -13.50 10.71 9.34
N GLN A 45 -14.67 10.57 9.96
CA GLN A 45 -14.78 10.05 11.32
C GLN A 45 -14.79 8.51 11.32
N LEU A 46 -13.61 7.90 11.45
CA LEU A 46 -13.43 6.44 11.46
C LEU A 46 -13.24 5.85 12.88
N ALA A 47 -13.10 6.71 13.90
CA ALA A 47 -12.79 6.28 15.27
C ALA A 47 -13.85 5.36 15.89
N GLU A 48 -15.11 5.47 15.44
CA GLU A 48 -16.23 4.66 15.90
C GLU A 48 -16.40 3.36 15.10
N MET A 49 -15.55 3.12 14.08
CA MET A 49 -15.58 1.86 13.35
C MET A 49 -15.03 0.74 14.24
N GLY A 50 -15.82 -0.33 14.39
CA GLY A 50 -15.38 -1.55 15.06
C GLY A 50 -14.22 -2.24 14.31
N TRP A 51 -13.69 -3.29 14.93
CA TRP A 51 -12.64 -4.11 14.33
C TRP A 51 -13.08 -4.74 13.00
N HIS A 52 -12.31 -4.51 11.93
CA HIS A 52 -12.64 -5.00 10.58
C HIS A 52 -11.48 -5.72 9.87
N LEU A 53 -10.28 -5.80 10.46
CA LEU A 53 -9.17 -6.49 9.82
C LEU A 53 -9.30 -8.01 9.97
N THR A 54 -9.47 -8.71 8.85
CA THR A 54 -9.56 -10.18 8.78
C THR A 54 -8.33 -10.78 8.12
N TRP A 55 -8.04 -12.04 8.38
CA TRP A 55 -6.96 -12.78 7.70
C TRP A 55 -7.10 -12.76 6.18
N ASN A 56 -8.32 -12.95 5.68
CA ASN A 56 -8.60 -12.85 4.24
C ASN A 56 -8.34 -11.43 3.72
N GLY A 57 -8.74 -10.41 4.48
CA GLY A 57 -8.45 -9.01 4.14
C GLY A 57 -6.96 -8.71 4.06
N VAL A 58 -6.15 -9.25 4.97
CA VAL A 58 -4.69 -9.12 4.94
C VAL A 58 -4.10 -9.75 3.68
N LEU A 59 -4.51 -10.98 3.32
CA LEU A 59 -4.01 -11.66 2.13
C LEU A 59 -4.44 -10.99 0.82
N ILE A 60 -5.72 -10.61 0.72
CA ILE A 60 -6.25 -9.91 -0.44
C ILE A 60 -5.58 -8.54 -0.59
N GLY A 61 -5.46 -7.80 0.51
CA GLY A 61 -4.79 -6.51 0.53
C GLY A 61 -3.31 -6.61 0.14
N LEU A 62 -2.60 -7.63 0.62
CA LEU A 62 -1.19 -7.86 0.27
C LEU A 62 -1.02 -8.01 -1.23
N VAL A 63 -1.83 -8.87 -1.86
CA VAL A 63 -1.77 -9.10 -3.31
C VAL A 63 -2.21 -7.85 -4.07
N ALA A 64 -3.35 -7.27 -3.71
CA ALA A 64 -3.92 -6.11 -4.40
C ALA A 64 -2.97 -4.90 -4.37
N TRP A 65 -2.45 -4.53 -3.19
CA TRP A 65 -1.53 -3.40 -3.05
C TRP A 65 -0.19 -3.65 -3.77
N SER A 66 0.35 -4.87 -3.71
CA SER A 66 1.59 -5.20 -4.41
C SER A 66 1.43 -5.10 -5.93
N VAL A 67 0.33 -5.63 -6.48
CA VAL A 67 0.04 -5.57 -7.92
C VAL A 67 -0.16 -4.13 -8.38
N VAL A 68 -1.00 -3.36 -7.68
CA VAL A 68 -1.29 -1.97 -8.04
C VAL A 68 -0.03 -1.11 -7.96
N ALA A 69 0.75 -1.22 -6.89
CA ALA A 69 2.01 -0.49 -6.74
C ALA A 69 3.02 -0.87 -7.82
N GLY A 70 3.15 -2.16 -8.14
CA GLY A 70 4.08 -2.63 -9.16
C GLY A 70 3.73 -2.14 -10.57
N LEU A 71 2.44 -2.23 -10.93
CA LEU A 71 1.95 -1.72 -12.22
C LEU A 71 2.11 -0.20 -12.31
N THR A 72 1.79 0.52 -11.23
CA THR A 72 1.95 1.98 -11.16
C THR A 72 3.42 2.37 -11.29
N GLY A 73 4.32 1.69 -10.58
CA GLY A 73 5.77 1.91 -10.67
C GLY A 73 6.32 1.63 -12.06
N ALA A 74 5.95 0.51 -12.68
CA ALA A 74 6.38 0.18 -14.04
C ALA A 74 5.87 1.23 -15.05
N THR A 75 4.63 1.68 -14.90
CA THR A 75 4.05 2.73 -15.76
C THR A 75 4.77 4.05 -15.57
N LEU A 76 5.06 4.45 -14.33
CA LEU A 76 5.83 5.64 -14.01
C LEU A 76 7.23 5.61 -14.65
N ALA A 77 7.92 4.48 -14.55
CA ALA A 77 9.23 4.30 -15.18
C ALA A 77 9.17 4.37 -16.71
N ALA A 78 8.12 3.81 -17.32
CA ALA A 78 7.91 3.89 -18.77
C ALA A 78 7.64 5.33 -19.23
N ILE A 79 6.83 6.09 -18.49
CA ILE A 79 6.58 7.51 -18.76
C ILE A 79 7.86 8.33 -18.60
N TYR A 80 8.59 8.12 -17.50
CA TYR A 80 9.86 8.81 -17.23
C TYR A 80 10.84 8.65 -18.40
N ASN A 81 11.05 7.41 -18.86
CA ASN A 81 11.95 7.11 -19.99
C ASN A 81 11.50 7.68 -21.34
N ARG A 82 10.22 8.07 -21.46
CA ARG A 82 9.69 8.68 -22.69
C ARG A 82 9.84 10.20 -22.66
N LEU A 83 9.80 10.79 -21.47
CA LEU A 83 9.92 12.24 -21.27
C LEU A 83 11.38 12.71 -21.17
N ILE A 84 12.30 11.82 -20.79
CA ILE A 84 13.73 12.10 -20.55
C ILE A 84 14.58 11.01 -21.22
#